data_AF-A0A2G4U5M4-F1
#
_entry.id   AF-A0A2G4U5M4-F1
#
_cell.length_a   1.000
_cell.length_b   1.000
_cell.length_c   1.000
_cell.angle_alpha   90.00
_cell.angle_beta   90.00
_cell.angle_gamma   90.00
#
_symmetry.space_group_name_H-M   'P 1'
#
loop_
_entity.id
_entity.type
_entity.pdbx_description
1 polymer ?
#
loop_
_entity_poly.entity_id
_entity_poly.type
_entity_poly.pdbx_seq_one_letter_code
_entity_poly.pdbx_strand_id
1 'polypeptide(L)'
;MSANNSKWIAIIRNKVTGSHSRARVIWEKLPAQHRGILLHSAGMKSEHCRYMWDDFSREELHQLQRGIQRLRALVDTFGQVGTLDFVKGNKCNRKPQHQPAPVKTYGPEMITAQPMVNIHYSDN
;
A
#
# COMPACT_ATOMS: atom_id res chain seq x y z
N MET A 1 14.22 -34.90 -20.02
CA MET A 1 15.18 -33.81 -20.27
C MET A 1 14.61 -32.78 -21.26
N SER A 2 13.60 -31.96 -20.87
CA SER A 2 12.86 -31.06 -21.79
C SER A 2 13.12 -29.54 -21.56
N ALA A 3 13.75 -29.18 -20.45
CA ALA A 3 13.85 -27.77 -20.02
C ALA A 3 14.82 -26.90 -20.85
N ASN A 4 15.73 -27.49 -21.63
CA ASN A 4 16.74 -26.73 -22.41
C ASN A 4 16.21 -26.23 -23.76
N ASN A 5 15.25 -26.92 -24.36
CA ASN A 5 14.80 -26.62 -25.72
C ASN A 5 14.03 -25.30 -25.77
N SER A 6 13.18 -25.04 -24.78
CA SER A 6 12.41 -23.79 -24.66
C SER A 6 13.30 -22.55 -24.52
N LYS A 7 14.42 -22.64 -23.79
CA LYS A 7 15.40 -21.56 -23.65
C LYS A 7 16.09 -21.24 -24.97
N TRP A 8 16.53 -22.26 -25.71
CA TRP A 8 17.18 -22.08 -27.01
C TRP A 8 16.23 -21.52 -28.07
N ILE A 9 14.99 -22.01 -28.11
CA ILE A 9 13.95 -21.46 -28.99
C ILE A 9 13.66 -19.99 -28.67
N ALA A 10 13.64 -19.60 -27.39
CA ALA A 10 13.47 -18.21 -26.99
C ALA A 10 14.63 -17.32 -27.46
N ILE A 11 15.88 -17.79 -27.37
CA ILE A 11 17.08 -17.08 -27.83
C ILE A 11 17.07 -16.91 -29.36
N ILE A 12 16.75 -17.97 -30.11
CA ILE A 12 16.70 -17.93 -31.59
C ILE A 12 15.58 -17.00 -32.05
N ARG A 13 14.38 -17.11 -31.46
CA ARG A 13 13.26 -16.21 -31.78
C ARG A 13 13.64 -14.75 -31.54
N ASN A 14 14.34 -14.47 -30.44
CA ASN A 14 14.85 -13.13 -30.11
C ASN A 14 15.87 -12.58 -31.14
N LYS A 15 16.70 -13.45 -31.74
CA LYS A 15 17.64 -13.06 -32.81
C LYS A 15 16.97 -12.84 -34.17
N VAL A 16 15.91 -13.59 -34.50
CA VAL A 16 15.30 -13.61 -35.84
C VAL A 16 14.21 -12.55 -36.01
N THR A 17 13.39 -12.28 -34.99
CA THR A 17 12.24 -11.36 -35.15
C THR A 17 12.55 -9.91 -34.79
N GLY A 18 13.80 -9.59 -34.43
CA GLY A 18 14.06 -8.43 -33.59
C GLY A 18 13.45 -8.65 -32.21
N SER A 19 14.10 -8.14 -31.19
CA SER A 19 13.72 -8.37 -29.79
C SER A 19 12.41 -7.67 -29.44
N HIS A 20 11.27 -8.28 -29.77
CA HIS A 20 9.98 -7.94 -29.16
C HIS A 20 9.99 -8.43 -27.72
N SER A 21 10.67 -7.68 -26.84
CA SER A 21 10.62 -7.89 -25.40
C SER A 21 9.16 -8.02 -24.98
N ARG A 22 8.76 -9.15 -24.40
CA ARG A 22 7.39 -9.31 -23.88
C ARG A 22 7.06 -8.22 -22.86
N ALA A 23 8.04 -7.79 -22.08
CA ALA A 23 7.89 -6.69 -21.14
C ALA A 23 7.61 -5.37 -21.85
N ARG A 24 8.24 -5.12 -23.01
CA ARG A 24 7.92 -3.98 -23.89
C ARG A 24 6.47 -4.01 -24.33
N VAL A 25 6.03 -5.13 -24.91
CA VAL A 25 4.65 -5.29 -25.41
C VAL A 25 3.63 -5.09 -24.29
N ILE A 26 3.92 -5.58 -23.09
CA ILE A 26 3.06 -5.39 -21.92
C ILE A 26 3.06 -3.92 -21.50
N TRP A 27 4.24 -3.29 -21.37
CA TRP A 27 4.36 -1.88 -20.99
C TRP A 27 3.57 -0.95 -21.91
N GLU A 28 3.73 -1.13 -23.22
CA GLU A 28 3.04 -0.32 -24.24
C GLU A 28 1.51 -0.48 -24.16
N LYS A 29 1.02 -1.65 -23.74
CA LYS A 29 -0.42 -1.93 -23.55
C LYS A 29 -0.98 -1.53 -22.17
N LEU A 30 -0.12 -1.27 -21.19
CA LEU A 30 -0.57 -0.94 -19.83
C LEU A 30 -1.24 0.44 -19.78
N PRO A 31 -2.45 0.56 -19.20
CA PRO A 31 -3.06 1.85 -18.90
C PRO A 31 -2.17 2.69 -17.96
N ALA A 32 -2.28 4.01 -18.04
CA ALA A 32 -1.48 4.95 -17.25
C ALA A 32 -1.59 4.69 -15.72
N GLN A 33 -2.77 4.30 -15.23
CA GLN A 33 -2.98 3.96 -13.82
C GLN A 33 -2.11 2.76 -13.40
N HIS A 34 -2.06 1.71 -14.23
CA HIS A 34 -1.27 0.52 -13.93
C HIS A 34 0.24 0.78 -14.06
N ARG A 35 0.65 1.63 -15.01
CA ARG A 35 2.03 2.11 -15.09
C ARG A 35 2.44 2.83 -13.80
N GLY A 36 1.56 3.67 -13.26
CA GLY A 36 1.79 4.36 -11.99
C GLY A 36 2.04 3.40 -10.81
N ILE A 37 1.21 2.35 -10.67
CA ILE A 37 1.38 1.33 -9.64
C ILE A 37 2.74 0.62 -9.80
N LEU A 38 3.09 0.25 -11.03
CA LEU A 38 4.33 -0.45 -11.32
C LEU A 38 5.57 0.42 -11.06
N LEU A 39 5.53 1.70 -11.43
CA LEU A 39 6.61 2.65 -11.15
C LEU A 39 6.76 2.90 -9.65
N HIS A 40 5.65 3.02 -8.93
CA HIS A 40 5.66 3.20 -7.49
C HIS A 40 6.31 1.99 -6.77
N SER A 41 5.97 0.76 -7.17
CA SER A 41 6.58 -0.44 -6.57
C SER A 41 8.08 -0.58 -6.89
N ALA A 42 8.50 -0.04 -8.04
CA ALA A 42 9.90 0.05 -8.44
C ALA A 42 10.66 1.19 -7.74
N GLY A 43 9.97 2.12 -7.06
CA GLY A 43 10.57 3.32 -6.47
C GLY A 43 10.99 4.37 -7.51
N MET A 44 10.35 4.35 -8.68
CA MET A 44 10.64 5.24 -9.81
C MET A 44 9.74 6.47 -9.79
N LYS A 45 10.18 7.55 -10.45
CA LYS A 45 9.39 8.79 -10.57
C LYS A 45 8.12 8.55 -11.39
N SER A 46 7.04 9.26 -11.03
CA SER A 46 5.75 9.17 -11.74
C SER A 46 5.82 9.72 -13.17
N GLU A 47 6.76 10.62 -13.46
CA GLU A 47 7.01 11.19 -14.79
C GLU A 47 7.30 10.10 -15.84
N HIS A 48 7.94 9.01 -15.42
CA HIS A 48 8.26 7.86 -16.29
C HIS A 48 7.00 7.12 -16.80
N CYS A 49 5.80 7.49 -16.34
CA CYS A 49 4.55 6.91 -16.84
C CYS A 49 4.33 7.18 -18.35
N ARG A 50 4.87 8.32 -18.83
CA ARG A 50 4.79 8.73 -20.24
C ARG A 50 5.88 8.12 -21.12
N TYR A 51 6.88 7.47 -20.53
CA TYR A 51 8.00 6.89 -21.27
C TYR A 51 7.51 5.77 -22.19
N MET A 52 8.07 5.75 -23.39
CA MET A 52 8.09 4.58 -24.24
C MET A 52 9.15 3.60 -23.71
N TRP A 53 9.07 2.34 -24.14
CA TRP A 53 9.99 1.31 -23.63
C TRP A 53 11.46 1.65 -23.90
N ASP A 54 11.74 2.30 -25.03
CA ASP A 54 13.11 2.64 -25.46
C ASP A 54 13.67 3.88 -24.74
N ASP A 55 12.83 4.65 -24.03
CA ASP A 55 13.28 5.81 -23.25
C ASP A 55 13.93 5.40 -21.92
N PHE A 56 13.69 4.16 -21.46
CA PHE A 56 14.29 3.66 -20.24
C PHE A 56 15.76 3.27 -20.44
N SER A 57 16.60 3.75 -19.53
CA SER A 57 17.95 3.22 -19.38
C SER A 57 17.93 1.76 -18.89
N ARG A 58 19.06 1.07 -19.05
CA ARG A 58 19.21 -0.32 -18.59
C ARG A 58 19.02 -0.44 -17.08
N GLU A 59 19.50 0.55 -16.33
CA GLU A 59 19.40 0.62 -14.88
C GLU A 59 17.94 0.78 -14.44
N GLU A 60 17.18 1.62 -15.15
CA GLU A 60 15.75 1.81 -14.91
C GLU A 60 14.94 0.56 -15.26
N LEU A 61 15.26 -0.13 -16.35
CA LEU A 61 14.64 -1.42 -16.67
C LEU A 61 14.91 -2.48 -15.58
N HIS A 62 16.12 -2.49 -14.99
CA HIS A 62 16.40 -3.35 -13.84
C HIS A 62 15.64 -2.93 -12.57
N GLN A 63 15.40 -1.63 -12.36
CA GLN A 63 14.55 -1.15 -11.26
C GLN A 63 13.10 -1.58 -11.48
N LEU A 64 12.58 -1.42 -12.70
CA LEU A 64 11.25 -1.86 -13.09
C LEU A 64 11.07 -3.36 -12.86
N GLN A 65 12.05 -4.17 -13.27
CA GLN A 65 12.06 -5.62 -13.01
C GLN A 65 11.98 -5.95 -11.51
N ARG A 66 12.75 -5.23 -10.66
CA ARG A 66 12.68 -5.37 -9.20
C ARG A 66 11.31 -4.98 -8.65
N GLY A 67 10.68 -3.92 -9.17
CA GLY A 67 9.31 -3.54 -8.84
C GLY A 67 8.30 -4.66 -9.13
N ILE A 68 8.39 -5.31 -10.30
CA ILE A 68 7.54 -6.46 -10.65
C ILE A 68 7.75 -7.61 -9.65
N GLN A 69 8.99 -7.91 -9.28
CA GLN A 69 9.29 -8.98 -8.33
C GLN A 69 8.70 -8.69 -6.94
N ARG A 70 8.76 -7.44 -6.48
CA ARG A 70 8.12 -7.02 -5.21
C ARG A 70 6.61 -7.19 -5.25
N LEU A 71 5.97 -6.79 -6.35
CA LEU A 71 4.53 -6.98 -6.54
C LEU A 71 4.14 -8.46 -6.51
N ARG A 72 4.94 -9.34 -7.13
CA ARG A 72 4.71 -10.79 -7.07
C ARG A 72 4.82 -11.32 -5.65
N ALA A 73 5.86 -10.94 -4.91
CA ALA A 73 6.01 -11.35 -3.52
C ALA A 73 4.82 -10.90 -2.64
N LEU A 74 4.28 -9.71 -2.88
CA LEU A 74 3.07 -9.25 -2.20
C LEU A 74 1.85 -10.10 -2.56
N VAL A 75 1.64 -10.40 -3.85
CA VAL A 75 0.55 -11.28 -4.29
C VAL A 75 0.69 -12.67 -3.67
N ASP A 76 1.89 -13.23 -3.59
CA ASP A 76 2.13 -14.54 -2.98
C ASP A 76 1.85 -14.51 -1.47
N THR A 77 2.16 -13.40 -0.79
CA THR A 77 1.93 -13.23 0.66
C THR A 77 0.45 -13.01 0.98
N PHE A 78 -0.23 -12.17 0.21
CA PHE A 78 -1.63 -11.80 0.43
C PHE A 78 -2.62 -12.67 -0.33
N GLY A 79 -2.16 -13.63 -1.15
CA GLY A 79 -3.01 -14.42 -2.03
C GLY A 79 -4.06 -15.28 -1.31
N GLN A 80 -3.86 -15.54 -0.02
CA GLN A 80 -4.80 -16.27 0.84
C GLN A 80 -5.73 -15.37 1.64
N VAL A 81 -5.49 -14.05 1.63
CA VAL A 81 -6.27 -13.08 2.41
C VAL A 81 -7.58 -12.80 1.68
N GLY A 82 -8.69 -13.10 2.34
CA GLY A 82 -10.04 -12.93 1.81
C GLY A 82 -10.66 -11.61 2.26
N THR A 83 -11.82 -11.25 1.67
CA THR A 83 -12.55 -10.02 2.02
C THR A 83 -12.90 -9.93 3.51
N LEU A 84 -13.09 -11.07 4.18
CA LEU A 84 -13.41 -11.13 5.61
C LEU A 84 -12.26 -10.67 6.50
N ASP A 85 -11.01 -10.81 6.05
CA ASP A 85 -9.82 -10.36 6.79
C ASP A 85 -9.68 -8.83 6.82
N PHE A 86 -10.41 -8.12 5.94
CA PHE A 86 -10.43 -6.66 5.86
C PHE A 86 -11.54 -6.02 6.73
N VAL A 87 -12.26 -6.82 7.52
CA VAL A 87 -13.26 -6.29 8.47
C VAL A 87 -12.55 -5.77 9.71
N LYS A 88 -12.55 -4.44 9.87
CA LYS A 88 -12.08 -3.80 11.11
C LYS A 88 -13.00 -4.23 12.25
N GLY A 89 -12.52 -5.09 13.14
CA GLY A 89 -13.26 -5.49 14.33
C GLY A 89 -13.80 -4.26 15.07
N ASN A 90 -15.12 -4.16 15.21
CA ASN A 90 -15.76 -3.11 15.98
C ASN A 90 -15.21 -3.16 17.41
N LYS A 91 -14.38 -2.18 17.78
CA LYS A 91 -13.90 -2.01 19.17
C LYS A 91 -15.05 -1.49 20.05
N CYS A 92 -16.18 -2.18 20.08
CA CYS A 92 -17.24 -1.95 21.06
C CYS A 92 -16.98 -2.91 22.23
N ASN A 93 -16.03 -2.56 23.10
CA ASN A 93 -15.81 -3.08 24.48
C ASN A 93 -14.33 -3.12 24.93
N ARG A 94 -13.44 -2.29 24.38
CA ARG A 94 -12.26 -1.91 25.18
C ARG A 94 -12.69 -0.79 26.11
N LYS A 95 -13.20 -1.16 27.30
CA LYS A 95 -13.21 -0.23 28.44
C LYS A 95 -11.77 0.32 28.55
N PRO A 96 -11.56 1.64 28.66
CA PRO A 96 -10.24 2.17 28.97
C PRO A 96 -9.81 1.61 30.32
N GLN A 97 -8.95 0.59 30.30
CA GLN A 97 -8.37 -0.03 31.48
C GLN A 97 -7.21 0.84 31.97
N HIS A 98 -7.51 2.08 32.35
CA HIS A 98 -6.68 2.86 33.24
C HIS A 98 -7.52 4.00 33.82
N GLN A 99 -8.21 3.73 34.93
CA GLN A 99 -8.40 4.79 35.90
C GLN A 99 -7.06 4.91 36.63
N PRO A 100 -6.35 6.05 36.58
CA PRO A 100 -5.25 6.27 37.49
C PRO A 100 -5.82 6.26 38.92
N ALA A 101 -5.18 5.50 39.81
CA ALA A 101 -5.59 5.43 41.21
C ALA A 101 -5.63 6.85 41.81
N PRO A 102 -6.62 7.18 42.65
CA PRO A 102 -6.69 8.50 43.28
C PRO A 102 -5.44 8.71 44.13
N VAL A 103 -4.66 9.72 43.77
CA VAL A 103 -3.53 10.17 44.58
C VAL A 103 -4.11 10.74 45.88
N LYS A 104 -3.83 10.08 47.01
CA LYS A 104 -4.17 10.61 48.33
C LYS A 104 -3.22 11.76 48.66
N THR A 105 -3.51 12.94 48.13
CA THR A 105 -2.84 14.16 48.56
C THR A 105 -3.49 14.60 49.87
N TYR A 106 -2.81 14.41 51.01
CA TYR A 106 -3.14 15.12 52.24
C TYR A 106 -2.68 16.57 52.09
N GLY A 107 -3.53 17.39 51.49
CA GLY A 107 -3.38 18.85 51.35
C GLY A 107 -4.71 19.53 51.67
N PRO A 108 -4.71 20.83 52.01
CA PRO A 108 -5.87 21.51 52.60
C PRO A 108 -7.12 21.39 51.71
N GLU A 109 -8.27 21.15 52.36
CA GLU A 109 -9.54 20.79 51.75
C GLU A 109 -9.93 21.75 50.62
N MET A 110 -10.14 21.22 49.40
CA MET A 110 -10.74 21.99 48.32
C MET A 110 -12.25 22.09 48.52
N ILE A 111 -12.75 23.30 48.71
CA ILE A 111 -14.17 23.60 48.65
C ILE A 111 -14.63 23.43 47.20
N THR A 112 -15.53 22.48 46.95
CA THR A 112 -16.16 22.33 45.63
C THR A 112 -17.17 23.45 45.44
N ALA A 113 -17.11 24.13 44.28
CA ALA A 113 -18.07 25.17 43.93
C ALA A 113 -19.48 24.54 43.81
N GLN A 114 -20.46 25.12 44.49
CA GLN A 114 -21.85 24.70 44.34
C GLN A 114 -22.34 25.00 42.91
N PRO A 115 -23.08 24.09 42.27
CA PRO A 115 -23.64 24.33 40.95
C PRO A 115 -24.63 25.50 41.03
N MET A 116 -24.46 26.49 40.14
CA MET A 116 -25.38 27.61 40.03
C MET A 116 -26.78 27.11 39.70
N VAL A 117 -27.75 27.45 40.55
CA VAL A 117 -29.17 27.23 40.31
C VAL A 117 -29.56 28.03 39.06
N ASN A 118 -29.98 27.34 38.01
CA ASN A 118 -30.55 27.94 36.82
C ASN A 118 -31.84 28.67 37.22
N ILE A 119 -31.80 30.00 37.27
CA ILE A 119 -32.98 30.82 37.50
C ILE A 119 -33.81 30.79 36.21
N HIS A 120 -34.91 30.05 36.24
CA HIS A 120 -35.90 30.03 35.17
C HIS A 120 -36.61 31.39 35.16
N TYR A 121 -36.33 32.22 34.17
CA TYR A 121 -37.20 33.37 33.88
C TYR A 121 -38.45 32.83 33.16
N SER A 122 -39.58 32.89 33.84
CA SER A 122 -40.89 32.85 33.21
C SER A 122 -41.30 34.30 32.97
N ASP A 123 -41.27 34.73 31.71
CA ASP A 123 -42.00 35.93 31.28
C ASP A 123 -43.33 35.49 30.66
N ASN A 124 -44.39 36.16 31.09
CA ASN A 124 -45.78 35.99 30.70
C ASN A 124 -46.22 37.21 29.90
#